data_AF-A0A2N9G815-F1
#
_entry.id   AF-A0A2N9G815-F1
#
_cell.length_a   1.000
_cell.length_b   1.000
_cell.length_c   1.000
_cell.angle_alpha   90.00
_cell.angle_beta   90.00
_cell.angle_gamma   90.00
#
_symmetry.space_group_name_H-M   'P 1'
#
loop_
_entity.id
_entity.type
_entity.pdbx_description
1 polymer ?
#
loop_
_entity_poly.entity_id
_entity_poly.type
_entity_poly.pdbx_seq_one_letter_code
_entity_poly.pdbx_strand_id
1 'polypeptide(L)'
;MEIDENSNPSIQLVSVSTPNNPTAQPQNQSSLKTAVVSDDDLNKKQDEDEYLDSFPPGYRFRPTDDELIRFYLEKKILNQPLPPNRFVETNIYLHNPEWLAD
;
A
#
# COMPACT_ATOMS: atom_id res chain seq x y z
N MET A 1 39.70 16.28 -47.82
CA MET A 1 40.16 16.07 -46.44
C MET A 1 39.20 15.07 -45.85
N GLU A 2 39.70 13.87 -45.64
CA GLU A 2 38.94 12.67 -45.28
C GLU A 2 38.34 12.86 -43.87
N ILE A 3 37.10 12.41 -43.69
CA ILE A 3 36.42 12.36 -42.39
C ILE A 3 36.86 11.06 -41.72
N ASP A 4 37.67 11.19 -40.69
CA ASP A 4 38.20 10.14 -39.85
C ASP A 4 37.11 9.61 -38.90
N GLU A 5 36.46 8.51 -39.30
CA GLU A 5 35.68 7.65 -38.42
C GLU A 5 36.62 6.97 -37.41
N ASN A 6 36.85 7.56 -36.24
CA ASN A 6 37.32 6.80 -35.06
C ASN A 6 37.17 7.48 -33.68
N SER A 7 36.10 8.27 -33.47
CA SER A 7 35.79 8.76 -32.13
C SER A 7 34.93 7.76 -31.34
N ASN A 8 35.57 6.76 -30.75
CA ASN A 8 34.97 5.91 -29.72
C ASN A 8 35.04 6.62 -28.35
N PRO A 9 33.94 7.11 -27.76
CA PRO A 9 34.01 7.80 -26.48
C PRO A 9 34.29 6.79 -25.36
N SER A 10 35.52 6.79 -24.86
CA SER A 10 35.89 6.06 -23.64
C SER A 10 35.15 6.66 -22.44
N ILE A 11 34.10 5.98 -21.97
CA ILE A 11 33.45 6.29 -20.69
C ILE A 11 34.40 5.85 -19.56
N GLN A 12 35.02 6.82 -18.91
CA GLN A 12 35.78 6.60 -17.68
C GLN A 12 34.78 6.31 -16.54
N LEU A 13 34.78 5.07 -16.05
CA LEU A 13 34.07 4.69 -14.83
C LEU A 13 34.80 5.30 -13.63
N VAL A 14 34.25 6.39 -13.07
CA VAL A 14 34.70 6.94 -11.80
C VAL A 14 34.13 6.09 -10.66
N SER A 15 35.00 5.39 -9.94
CA SER A 15 34.65 4.67 -8.72
C SER A 15 34.23 5.68 -7.65
N VAL A 16 32.96 5.69 -7.26
CA VAL A 16 32.53 6.47 -6.10
C VAL A 16 33.02 5.77 -4.83
N SER A 17 33.99 6.36 -4.16
CA SER A 17 34.46 5.92 -2.85
C SER A 17 33.40 6.24 -1.81
N THR A 18 32.86 5.22 -1.15
CA THR A 18 32.03 5.40 0.05
C THR A 18 32.88 5.94 1.20
N PRO A 19 32.47 7.02 1.89
CA PRO A 19 33.08 7.36 3.17
C PRO A 19 32.36 6.62 4.29
N ASN A 20 33.01 5.58 4.82
CA ASN A 20 32.72 5.05 6.15
C ASN A 20 33.26 6.00 7.22
N ASN A 21 32.42 6.45 8.17
CA ASN A 21 32.88 6.69 9.55
C ASN A 21 31.68 6.65 10.56
N PRO A 22 31.89 6.20 11.81
CA PRO A 22 30.86 5.67 12.68
C PRO A 22 30.28 6.68 13.67
N THR A 23 29.16 6.26 14.30
CA THR A 23 28.61 6.75 15.57
C THR A 23 27.85 8.08 15.54
N ALA A 24 26.52 7.97 15.36
CA ALA A 24 25.51 8.45 16.31
C ALA A 24 24.12 7.97 15.84
N GLN A 25 23.64 6.86 16.41
CA GLN A 25 22.22 6.51 16.35
C GLN A 25 21.45 7.45 17.28
N PRO A 26 20.45 8.22 16.81
CA PRO A 26 19.25 8.37 17.59
C PRO A 26 18.45 7.08 17.38
N GLN A 27 18.43 6.22 18.40
CA GLN A 27 17.40 5.18 18.54
C GLN A 27 16.06 5.90 18.73
N ASN A 28 15.49 6.43 17.65
CA ASN A 28 14.09 6.77 17.63
C ASN A 28 13.36 5.45 17.49
N GLN A 29 12.99 4.91 18.63
CA GLN A 29 12.01 3.86 18.76
C GLN A 29 10.74 4.33 18.05
N SER A 30 10.57 4.01 16.77
CA SER A 30 9.23 3.87 16.23
C SER A 30 8.69 2.62 16.88
N SER A 31 8.12 2.81 18.07
CA SER A 31 7.17 1.89 18.66
C SER A 31 6.31 1.39 17.50
N LEU A 32 6.40 0.09 17.21
CA LEU A 32 5.34 -0.56 16.47
C LEU A 32 4.08 -0.13 17.22
N LYS A 33 3.27 0.73 16.62
CA LYS A 33 1.85 0.72 16.92
C LYS A 33 1.38 -0.61 16.35
N THR A 34 1.68 -1.69 17.07
CA THR A 34 0.70 -2.70 17.34
C THR A 34 -0.49 -1.89 17.83
N ALA A 35 -1.39 -1.57 16.90
CA ALA A 35 -2.74 -1.23 17.28
C ALA A 35 -3.10 -2.34 18.27
N VAL A 36 -3.39 -1.93 19.50
CA VAL A 36 -4.13 -2.77 20.42
C VAL A 36 -5.44 -3.03 19.70
N VAL A 37 -5.46 -4.05 18.85
CA VAL A 37 -6.68 -4.61 18.30
C VAL A 37 -7.33 -5.19 19.54
N SER A 38 -8.22 -4.41 20.15
CA SER A 38 -9.09 -4.89 21.21
C SER A 38 -9.74 -6.16 20.68
N ASP A 39 -9.90 -7.18 21.53
CA ASP A 39 -10.55 -8.44 21.14
C ASP A 39 -11.92 -8.19 20.47
N ASP A 40 -12.56 -7.06 20.78
CA ASP A 40 -13.80 -6.55 20.18
C ASP A 40 -13.72 -6.24 18.66
N ASP A 41 -12.56 -5.82 18.13
CA ASP A 41 -12.41 -5.37 16.73
C ASP A 41 -12.19 -6.56 15.77
N LEU A 42 -11.54 -7.63 16.24
CA LEU A 42 -11.41 -8.89 15.49
C LEU A 42 -12.75 -9.59 15.35
N ASN A 43 -13.57 -9.56 16.41
CA ASN A 43 -14.90 -10.18 16.40
C ASN A 43 -15.83 -9.50 15.38
N LYS A 44 -15.74 -8.18 15.26
CA LYS A 44 -16.55 -7.40 14.32
C LYS A 44 -16.28 -7.74 12.85
N LYS A 45 -15.02 -8.00 12.48
CA LYS A 45 -14.64 -8.38 11.11
C LYS A 45 -15.25 -9.72 10.71
N GLN A 46 -15.25 -10.68 11.63
CA GLN A 46 -15.82 -11.99 11.43
C GLN A 46 -17.34 -11.93 11.21
N ASP A 47 -18.04 -11.10 11.99
CA ASP A 47 -19.48 -10.87 11.83
C ASP A 47 -19.82 -10.25 10.46
N GLU A 48 -19.01 -9.30 9.99
CA GLU A 48 -19.18 -8.69 8.67
C GLU A 48 -18.97 -9.70 7.53
N ASP A 49 -17.94 -10.54 7.63
CA ASP A 49 -17.67 -11.55 6.61
C ASP A 49 -18.77 -12.62 6.56
N GLU A 50 -19.27 -13.10 7.70
CA GLU A 50 -20.40 -14.03 7.77
C GLU A 50 -21.66 -13.42 7.15
N TYR A 51 -21.92 -12.15 7.41
CA TYR A 51 -23.02 -11.43 6.76
C TYR A 51 -22.86 -11.34 5.24
N LEU A 52 -21.66 -11.01 4.75
CA LEU A 52 -21.39 -10.92 3.31
C LEU A 52 -21.44 -12.29 2.62
N ASP A 53 -21.01 -13.35 3.29
CA ASP A 53 -21.08 -14.73 2.80
C ASP A 53 -22.51 -15.29 2.77
N SER A 54 -23.44 -14.68 3.50
CA SER A 54 -24.86 -15.05 3.47
C SER A 54 -25.57 -14.67 2.16
N PHE A 55 -24.94 -13.86 1.30
CA PHE A 55 -25.56 -13.42 0.05
C PHE A 55 -25.67 -14.53 -1.01
N PRO A 56 -26.68 -14.46 -1.89
CA PRO A 56 -26.85 -15.44 -2.96
C PRO A 56 -25.64 -15.50 -3.91
N PRO A 57 -25.34 -16.66 -4.51
CA PRO A 57 -24.30 -16.79 -5.52
C PRO A 57 -24.46 -15.78 -6.67
N GLY A 58 -23.35 -15.15 -7.06
CA GLY A 58 -23.31 -14.13 -8.12
C GLY A 58 -23.55 -12.70 -7.61
N TYR A 59 -23.99 -12.51 -6.37
CA TYR A 59 -23.97 -11.20 -5.72
C TYR A 59 -22.52 -10.77 -5.49
N ARG A 60 -22.16 -9.57 -5.95
CA ARG A 60 -20.77 -9.08 -5.90
C ARG A 60 -20.74 -7.57 -5.76
N PHE A 61 -19.62 -7.08 -5.26
CA PHE A 61 -19.34 -5.67 -5.21
C PHE A 61 -19.17 -5.11 -6.63
N ARG A 62 -20.14 -4.29 -7.07
CA ARG A 62 -20.11 -3.59 -8.36
C ARG A 62 -20.74 -2.20 -8.21
N PRO A 63 -20.11 -1.31 -7.44
CA PRO A 63 -20.64 0.04 -7.24
C PRO A 63 -20.53 0.86 -8.53
N THR A 64 -21.36 1.89 -8.63
CA THR A 64 -21.12 3.05 -9.49
C THR A 64 -20.08 3.98 -8.85
N ASP A 65 -19.51 4.90 -9.64
CA ASP A 65 -18.54 5.88 -9.13
C ASP A 65 -19.13 6.72 -7.98
N ASP A 66 -20.40 7.14 -8.13
CA ASP A 66 -21.10 7.95 -7.14
C ASP A 66 -21.33 7.17 -5.84
N GLU A 67 -21.68 5.88 -5.93
CA GLU A 67 -21.82 5.02 -4.76
C GLU A 67 -20.48 4.79 -4.05
N LEU A 68 -19.41 4.53 -4.81
CA LEU A 68 -18.08 4.33 -4.25
C LEU A 68 -17.59 5.58 -3.50
N ILE A 69 -17.80 6.76 -4.08
CA ILE A 69 -17.38 8.02 -3.47
C ILE A 69 -18.21 8.32 -2.22
N ARG A 70 -19.54 8.40 -2.33
CA ARG A 70 -20.43 8.87 -1.25
C ARG A 70 -20.50 7.89 -0.08
N PHE A 71 -20.58 6.59 -0.35
CA PHE A 71 -20.85 5.61 0.70
C PHE A 71 -19.58 4.99 1.29
N TYR A 72 -18.43 5.10 0.64
CA TYR A 72 -17.19 4.50 1.11
C TYR A 72 -16.07 5.51 1.31
N LEU A 73 -15.65 6.21 0.25
CA LEU A 73 -14.45 7.06 0.33
C LEU A 73 -14.68 8.32 1.17
N GLU A 74 -15.78 9.04 0.95
CA GLU A 74 -16.16 10.23 1.72
C GLU A 74 -16.37 9.88 3.20
N LYS A 75 -17.10 8.79 3.47
CA LYS A 75 -17.30 8.31 4.84
C LYS A 75 -15.98 7.94 5.53
N LYS A 76 -15.05 7.31 4.80
CA LYS A 76 -13.74 6.95 5.35
C LYS A 76 -12.95 8.18 5.80
N ILE A 77 -12.86 9.22 4.98
CA ILE A 77 -12.12 10.44 5.35
C ILE A 77 -12.81 11.23 6.47
N LEU A 78 -14.13 11.09 6.61
CA LEU A 78 -14.91 11.68 7.69
C LEU A 78 -14.95 10.82 8.97
N ASN A 79 -14.26 9.67 9.00
CA ASN A 79 -14.29 8.69 10.08
C ASN A 79 -15.71 8.23 10.47
N GLN A 80 -16.59 8.12 9.47
CA GLN A 80 -17.94 7.61 9.63
C GLN A 80 -17.98 6.09 9.46
N PRO A 81 -18.96 5.39 10.07
CA PRO A 81 -19.12 3.96 9.88
C PRO A 81 -19.35 3.62 8.39
N LEU A 82 -18.51 2.74 7.87
CA LEU A 82 -18.63 2.20 6.53
C LEU A 82 -19.67 1.08 6.49
N PRO A 83 -20.37 0.87 5.37
CA PRO A 83 -21.11 -0.37 5.13
C PRO A 83 -20.18 -1.59 5.26
N PRO A 84 -20.69 -2.79 5.60
CA PRO A 84 -19.88 -4.01 5.59
C PRO A 84 -19.11 -4.17 4.29
N ASN A 85 -17.79 -4.36 4.37
CA ASN A 85 -16.91 -4.39 3.22
C ASN A 85 -15.64 -5.20 3.50
N ARG A 86 -14.97 -5.65 2.42
CA ARG A 86 -13.71 -6.42 2.49
C ARG A 86 -12.48 -5.58 2.15
N PHE A 87 -12.51 -4.27 2.40
CA PHE A 87 -11.37 -3.42 2.06
C PHE A 87 -10.23 -3.63 3.06
N VAL A 88 -9.01 -3.71 2.51
CA VAL A 88 -7.77 -3.83 3.27
C VAL A 88 -7.03 -2.50 3.21
N GLU A 89 -6.53 -2.04 4.36
CA GLU A 89 -5.70 -0.83 4.42
C GLU A 89 -4.26 -1.19 4.05
N THR A 90 -3.78 -0.66 2.93
CA THR A 90 -2.41 -0.85 2.47
C THR A 90 -1.91 0.37 1.72
N ASN A 91 -0.59 0.57 1.72
CA ASN A 91 0.04 1.59 0.88
C ASN A 91 0.35 1.01 -0.50
N ILE A 92 -0.55 1.24 -1.45
CA ILE A 92 -0.48 0.69 -2.80
C ILE A 92 0.80 1.04 -3.57
N TYR A 93 1.53 2.10 -3.18
CA TYR A 93 2.76 2.52 -3.87
C TYR A 93 4.00 1.71 -3.47
N LEU A 94 3.90 0.92 -2.39
CA LEU A 94 5.00 0.08 -1.90
C LEU A 94 4.95 -1.35 -2.45
N HIS A 95 3.90 -1.69 -3.19
CA HIS A 95 3.64 -3.04 -3.65
C HIS A 95 3.54 -3.10 -5.17
N ASN A 96 3.91 -4.25 -5.74
CA ASN A 96 3.62 -4.51 -7.14
C ASN A 96 2.14 -4.93 -7.30
N PRO A 97 1.55 -4.77 -8.50
CA PRO A 97 0.14 -5.11 -8.71
C PRO A 97 -0.22 -6.58 -8.43
N GLU A 98 0.67 -7.52 -8.76
CA GLU A 98 0.43 -8.96 -8.54
C GLU A 98 0.31 -9.29 -7.05
N TRP A 99 1.13 -8.66 -6.20
CA TRP A 99 1.08 -8.84 -4.75
C TRP A 99 -0.21 -8.30 -4.13
N LEU A 100 -0.84 -7.30 -4.73
CA LEU A 100 -2.12 -6.74 -4.25
C LEU A 100 -3.33 -7.59 -4.66
N ALA A 101 -3.16 -8.55 -5.58
CA ALA A 101 -4.21 -9.42 -6.08
C ALA A 101 -4.31 -10.76 -5.34
N ASP A 102 -3.24 -11.15 -4.64
CA ASP A 102 -3.18 -12.31 -3.74
C ASP A 102 -3.90 -12.04 -2.40
#